data_AF-A0A821I827-F1
#
_entry.id   AF-A0A821I827-F1
#
_cell.length_a   1.000
_cell.length_b   1.000
_cell.length_c   1.000
_cell.angle_alpha   90.00
_cell.angle_beta   90.00
_cell.angle_gamma   90.00
#
_symmetry.space_group_name_H-M   'P 1'
#
loop_
_entity.id
_entity.type
_entity.pdbx_description
1 polymer ?
#
loop_
_entity_poly.entity_id
_entity_poly.type
_entity_poly.pdbx_seq_one_letter_code
_entity_poly.pdbx_strand_id
1 'polypeptide(L)'
;MSTHRHDASSSSHVQIAFEPNSTPHHCGYCKTDGSCTAGIVSSKMLVDDYQSLMDRGWRKCGTYYYKSLMDKTCCPLYTIRCDANNFELSHSQRKVVQTMNRFINENRKPNEPNITSSQLENPVHSTKHKKQEIKSTSTESKFSTNKLDN
;
A
#
# COMPACT_ATOMS: atom_id res chain seq x y z
N MET A 1 -29.26 7.24 -34.20
CA MET A 1 -29.07 5.77 -34.37
C MET A 1 -27.60 5.47 -34.17
N SER A 2 -27.18 5.24 -32.92
CA SER A 2 -25.77 5.01 -32.58
C SER A 2 -25.59 3.53 -32.30
N THR A 3 -24.73 2.88 -33.09
CA THR A 3 -24.51 1.45 -33.12
C THR A 3 -23.83 0.96 -31.84
N HIS A 4 -24.49 0.07 -31.11
CA HIS A 4 -23.87 -0.78 -30.09
C HIS A 4 -22.70 -1.54 -30.73
N ARG A 5 -21.47 -1.24 -30.30
CA ARG A 5 -20.34 -2.14 -30.50
C ARG A 5 -20.41 -3.20 -29.42
N HIS A 6 -20.92 -4.37 -29.79
CA HIS A 6 -20.64 -5.61 -29.10
C HIS A 6 -19.19 -5.96 -29.40
N ASP A 7 -18.27 -5.55 -28.52
CA ASP A 7 -16.91 -6.06 -28.57
C ASP A 7 -16.80 -7.41 -27.87
N ALA A 8 -15.96 -8.23 -28.47
CA ALA A 8 -15.87 -9.67 -28.31
C ALA A 8 -15.78 -10.18 -26.87
N SER A 9 -16.45 -11.31 -26.67
CA SER A 9 -16.25 -12.32 -25.62
C SER A 9 -14.80 -12.42 -25.10
N SER A 10 -14.44 -11.59 -24.13
CA SER A 10 -13.37 -11.88 -23.17
C SER A 10 -14.05 -12.51 -21.97
N SER A 11 -14.38 -13.80 -22.10
CA SER A 11 -14.97 -14.57 -21.02
C SER A 11 -13.97 -14.62 -19.87
N SER A 12 -14.16 -13.76 -18.86
CA SER A 12 -13.51 -13.90 -17.56
C SER A 12 -13.97 -15.23 -16.99
N HIS A 13 -13.17 -16.29 -17.21
CA HIS A 13 -13.43 -17.59 -16.62
C HIS A 13 -13.06 -17.50 -15.13
N VAL A 14 -13.93 -16.84 -14.36
CA VAL A 14 -13.86 -16.86 -12.90
C VAL A 14 -14.36 -18.24 -12.49
N GLN A 15 -13.43 -19.15 -12.21
CA GLN A 15 -13.79 -20.39 -11.53
C GLN A 15 -14.05 -20.04 -10.06
N ILE A 16 -15.31 -19.70 -9.79
CA ILE A 16 -15.77 -19.39 -8.44
C ILE A 16 -15.85 -20.71 -7.66
N ALA A 17 -14.74 -21.12 -7.07
CA ALA A 17 -14.75 -22.11 -6.00
C ALA A 17 -15.23 -21.41 -4.72
N PHE A 18 -16.55 -21.26 -4.58
CA PHE A 18 -17.16 -20.74 -3.36
C PHE A 18 -17.28 -21.87 -2.34
N GLU A 19 -16.54 -21.78 -1.24
CA GLU A 19 -16.71 -22.67 -0.09
C GLU A 19 -17.59 -21.97 0.97
N PRO A 20 -18.91 -22.22 0.99
CA PRO A 20 -19.84 -21.55 1.91
C PRO A 20 -19.61 -21.87 3.40
N ASN A 21 -18.81 -22.91 3.68
CA ASN A 21 -18.58 -23.48 4.99
C ASN A 21 -17.09 -23.75 5.22
N SER A 22 -16.26 -22.70 5.16
CA SER A 22 -14.90 -22.80 5.69
C SER A 22 -14.98 -23.16 7.17
N THR A 23 -14.24 -24.18 7.60
CA THR A 23 -14.02 -24.42 9.03
C THR A 23 -13.44 -23.16 9.67
N PRO A 24 -13.87 -22.77 10.88
CA PRO A 24 -13.31 -21.60 11.53
C PRO A 24 -11.80 -21.73 11.68
N HIS A 25 -11.06 -20.72 11.24
CA HIS A 25 -9.63 -20.62 11.40
C HIS A 25 -9.27 -19.77 12.62
N HIS A 26 -8.00 -19.84 13.01
CA HIS A 26 -7.44 -19.02 14.07
C HIS A 26 -7.67 -17.52 13.81
N CYS A 27 -8.29 -16.84 14.77
CA CYS A 27 -8.53 -15.41 14.73
C CYS A 27 -7.33 -14.65 15.29
N GLY A 28 -6.69 -13.81 14.48
CA GLY A 28 -5.55 -12.99 14.94
C GLY A 28 -5.91 -11.88 15.95
N TYR A 29 -7.20 -11.59 16.17
CA TYR A 29 -7.64 -10.58 17.14
C TYR A 29 -7.85 -11.19 18.53
N CYS A 30 -8.84 -12.07 18.67
CA CYS A 30 -9.19 -12.68 19.96
C CYS A 30 -8.49 -14.02 20.24
N LYS A 31 -7.67 -14.51 19.30
CA LYS A 31 -6.86 -15.74 19.42
C LYS A 31 -7.66 -17.03 19.60
N THR A 32 -8.92 -17.04 19.18
CA THR A 32 -9.80 -18.22 19.17
C THR A 32 -10.01 -18.71 17.74
N ASP A 33 -10.42 -19.97 17.57
CA ASP A 33 -10.78 -20.51 16.26
C ASP A 33 -12.22 -20.11 15.91
N GLY A 34 -12.33 -18.96 15.26
CA GLY A 34 -13.61 -18.31 14.96
C GLY A 34 -13.58 -17.43 13.73
N SER A 35 -12.50 -17.45 12.93
CA SER A 35 -12.38 -16.66 11.71
C SER A 35 -12.91 -17.44 10.51
N CYS A 36 -14.00 -16.95 9.90
CA CYS A 36 -14.64 -17.59 8.76
C CYS A 36 -14.50 -16.71 7.51
N THR A 37 -14.07 -17.28 6.39
CA THR A 37 -13.84 -16.54 5.15
C THR A 37 -14.36 -17.32 3.96
N ALA A 38 -15.05 -16.64 3.04
CA ALA A 38 -15.29 -17.17 1.70
C ALA A 38 -14.08 -16.89 0.82
N GLY A 39 -13.71 -17.86 -0.02
CA GLY A 39 -12.63 -17.76 -0.99
C GLY A 39 -13.13 -17.85 -2.42
N ILE A 40 -12.38 -17.28 -3.36
CA ILE A 40 -12.51 -17.45 -4.81
C ILE A 40 -11.08 -17.50 -5.38
N VAL A 41 -10.82 -18.39 -6.34
CA VAL A 41 -9.54 -18.42 -7.07
C VAL A 41 -9.77 -17.94 -8.48
N SER A 42 -8.97 -16.99 -8.95
CA SER A 42 -8.96 -16.58 -10.35
C SER A 42 -7.59 -16.12 -10.81
N SER A 43 -7.13 -16.68 -11.93
CA SER A 43 -5.90 -16.26 -12.60
C SER A 43 -6.07 -14.99 -13.45
N LYS A 44 -7.32 -14.66 -13.86
CA LYS A 44 -7.63 -13.52 -14.73
C LYS A 44 -8.93 -12.86 -14.29
N MET A 45 -8.89 -11.55 -14.07
CA MET A 45 -10.06 -10.77 -13.66
C MET A 45 -10.06 -9.43 -14.37
N LEU A 46 -11.24 -9.01 -14.85
CA LEU A 46 -11.41 -7.68 -15.43
C LEU A 46 -11.33 -6.62 -14.33
N VAL A 47 -10.94 -5.40 -14.71
CA VAL A 47 -10.80 -4.29 -13.76
C VAL A 47 -12.14 -3.97 -13.10
N ASP A 48 -13.22 -3.96 -13.86
CA ASP A 48 -14.57 -3.65 -13.35
C ASP A 48 -15.12 -4.73 -12.39
N ASP A 49 -14.83 -6.00 -12.68
CA ASP A 49 -15.15 -7.12 -11.80
C ASP A 49 -14.39 -7.02 -10.48
N TYR A 50 -13.09 -6.69 -10.57
CA TYR A 50 -12.26 -6.49 -9.39
C TYR A 50 -12.75 -5.31 -8.55
N GLN A 51 -13.15 -4.21 -9.19
CA GLN A 51 -13.76 -3.08 -8.51
C GLN A 51 -15.04 -3.52 -7.78
N SER A 52 -15.92 -4.23 -8.45
CA SER A 52 -17.16 -4.75 -7.86
C SER A 52 -16.92 -5.68 -6.67
N LEU A 53 -15.85 -6.48 -6.70
CA LEU A 53 -15.43 -7.33 -5.59
C LEU A 53 -14.92 -6.50 -4.41
N MET A 54 -14.03 -5.54 -4.65
CA MET A 54 -13.52 -4.65 -3.60
C MET A 54 -14.65 -3.86 -2.92
N ASP A 55 -15.62 -3.40 -3.71
CA ASP A 55 -16.78 -2.63 -3.24
C ASP A 55 -17.69 -3.46 -2.33
N ARG A 56 -17.68 -4.79 -2.50
CA ARG A 56 -18.38 -5.75 -1.63
C ARG A 56 -17.51 -6.28 -0.49
N GLY A 57 -16.30 -5.75 -0.31
CA GLY A 57 -15.39 -6.10 0.78
C GLY A 57 -14.52 -7.33 0.53
N TRP A 58 -14.37 -7.76 -0.73
CA TRP A 58 -13.38 -8.80 -1.08
C TRP A 58 -11.98 -8.21 -1.15
N ARG A 59 -10.98 -9.03 -0.78
CA ARG A 59 -9.55 -8.72 -0.84
C ARG A 59 -8.82 -9.75 -1.71
N LYS A 60 -7.62 -9.42 -2.17
CA LYS A 60 -6.82 -10.24 -3.08
C LYS A 60 -5.43 -10.55 -2.51
N CYS A 61 -4.97 -11.78 -2.66
CA CYS A 61 -3.59 -12.22 -2.43
C CYS A 61 -3.19 -13.16 -3.58
N GLY A 62 -2.31 -12.72 -4.48
CA GLY A 62 -1.97 -13.48 -5.68
C GLY A 62 -3.20 -13.73 -6.56
N THR A 63 -3.53 -14.99 -6.83
CA THR A 63 -4.73 -15.42 -7.56
C THR A 63 -5.93 -15.70 -6.65
N TYR A 64 -5.75 -15.63 -5.33
CA TYR A 64 -6.79 -15.89 -4.36
C TYR A 64 -7.48 -14.60 -3.92
N TYR A 65 -8.80 -14.65 -3.84
CA TYR A 65 -9.67 -13.58 -3.36
C TYR A 65 -10.45 -14.08 -2.17
N TYR A 66 -10.60 -13.25 -1.14
CA TYR A 66 -11.26 -13.66 0.09
C TYR A 66 -12.09 -12.55 0.70
N LYS A 67 -13.15 -12.95 1.42
CA LYS A 67 -14.02 -12.06 2.17
C LYS A 67 -14.44 -12.72 3.48
N SER A 68 -14.26 -12.03 4.61
CA SER A 68 -14.76 -12.52 5.89
C SER A 68 -16.28 -12.61 5.90
N LEU A 69 -16.78 -13.72 6.44
CA LEU A 69 -18.20 -13.95 6.71
C LEU A 69 -18.51 -13.28 8.05
N MET A 70 -18.98 -12.03 8.00
CA MET A 70 -19.13 -11.16 9.19
C MET A 70 -20.19 -11.66 10.17
N ASP A 71 -21.14 -12.44 9.68
CA ASP A 71 -22.20 -13.12 10.43
C ASP A 71 -21.68 -14.35 11.21
N LYS A 72 -20.61 -14.98 10.72
CA LYS A 72 -20.03 -16.20 11.31
C LYS A 72 -18.72 -15.94 12.08
N THR A 73 -18.02 -14.85 11.78
CA THR A 73 -16.69 -14.56 12.33
C THR A 73 -16.78 -13.90 13.71
N CYS A 74 -15.94 -14.33 14.65
CA CYS A 74 -15.90 -13.79 16.02
C CYS A 74 -15.46 -12.31 16.11
N CYS A 75 -14.64 -11.82 15.18
CA CYS A 75 -14.16 -10.44 15.11
C CYS A 75 -14.36 -9.88 13.69
N PRO A 76 -15.44 -9.09 13.44
CA PRO A 76 -15.74 -8.57 12.11
C PRO A 76 -14.61 -7.70 11.54
N LEU A 77 -14.24 -7.95 10.29
CA LEU A 77 -13.15 -7.26 9.61
C LEU A 77 -13.68 -6.22 8.62
N TYR A 78 -13.94 -5.00 9.09
CA TYR A 78 -14.38 -3.93 8.19
C TYR A 78 -13.22 -3.43 7.32
N THR A 79 -13.45 -3.38 6.01
CA THR A 79 -12.52 -2.80 5.05
C THR A 79 -12.64 -1.30 5.07
N ILE A 80 -11.58 -0.60 5.45
CA ILE A 80 -11.47 0.85 5.24
C ILE A 80 -11.14 1.07 3.76
N ARG A 81 -11.99 1.82 3.05
CA ARG A 81 -11.79 2.19 1.65
C ARG A 81 -11.71 3.71 1.52
N CYS A 82 -10.69 4.17 0.79
CA CYS A 82 -10.61 5.54 0.32
C CYS A 82 -11.09 5.57 -1.13
N ASP A 83 -12.11 6.36 -1.43
CA ASP A 83 -12.50 6.63 -2.81
C ASP A 83 -11.52 7.65 -3.41
N ALA A 84 -10.58 7.15 -4.21
CA ALA A 84 -9.53 7.98 -4.78
C ALA A 84 -10.06 9.11 -5.69
N ASN A 85 -11.20 8.91 -6.35
CA ASN A 85 -11.77 9.92 -7.26
C ASN A 85 -12.40 11.08 -6.50
N ASN A 86 -12.92 10.82 -5.29
CA ASN A 86 -13.57 11.80 -4.43
C ASN A 86 -12.69 12.22 -3.25
N PHE A 87 -11.42 11.79 -3.21
CA PHE A 87 -10.52 12.06 -2.10
C PHE A 87 -10.01 13.50 -2.16
N GLU A 88 -10.43 14.30 -1.19
CA GLU A 88 -9.90 15.65 -0.99
C GLU A 88 -8.86 15.67 0.14
N LEU A 89 -7.67 16.17 -0.17
CA LEU A 89 -6.64 16.36 0.85
C LEU A 89 -7.13 17.37 1.90
N SER A 90 -6.86 17.09 3.17
CA SER A 90 -6.96 18.06 4.24
C SER A 90 -5.79 19.06 4.21
N HIS A 91 -5.91 20.16 4.96
CA HIS A 91 -4.84 21.15 5.08
C HIS A 91 -3.53 20.54 5.62
N SER A 92 -3.61 19.65 6.62
CA SER A 92 -2.45 18.94 7.17
C SER A 92 -1.81 18.00 6.16
N GLN A 93 -2.62 17.23 5.41
CA GLN A 93 -2.12 16.34 4.35
C GLN A 93 -1.46 17.12 3.22
N ARG A 94 -2.03 18.25 2.78
CA ARG A 94 -1.37 19.15 1.82
C ARG A 94 0.00 19.62 2.30
N LYS A 95 0.14 19.99 3.58
CA LYS A 95 1.43 20.41 4.17
C LYS A 95 2.47 19.30 4.12
N VAL A 96 2.07 18.05 4.37
CA VAL A 96 2.96 16.87 4.24
C VAL A 96 3.41 16.70 2.79
N VAL A 97 2.50 16.74 1.82
CA VAL A 97 2.84 16.63 0.39
C VAL A 97 3.82 17.73 -0.03
N GLN A 98 3.58 18.98 0.35
CA GLN A 98 4.50 20.08 0.04
C GLN A 98 5.89 19.91 0.67
N THR A 99 5.94 19.37 1.89
CA THR A 99 7.21 19.09 2.57
C THR A 99 7.98 17.98 1.85
N MET A 100 7.29 16.92 1.42
CA MET A 100 7.88 15.85 0.62
C MET A 100 8.40 16.38 -0.72
N ASN A 101 7.63 17.22 -1.41
CA ASN A 101 8.04 17.81 -2.69
C ASN A 101 9.28 18.70 -2.54
N ARG A 102 9.35 19.51 -1.47
CA ARG A 102 10.56 20.30 -1.15
C ARG A 102 11.77 19.41 -0.88
N PHE A 103 11.57 18.30 -0.17
CA PHE A 103 12.66 17.35 0.06
C PHE A 103 13.15 16.70 -1.24
N ILE A 104 12.25 16.23 -2.10
CA ILE A 104 12.64 15.58 -3.37
C ILE A 104 13.32 16.57 -4.33
N ASN A 105 12.77 17.77 -4.48
CA ASN A 105 13.24 18.73 -5.48
C ASN A 105 14.43 19.58 -4.99
N GLU A 106 14.46 19.91 -3.69
CA GLU A 106 15.41 20.88 -3.12
C GLU A 106 16.35 20.22 -2.08
N ASN A 107 16.22 18.92 -1.80
CA ASN A 107 16.91 18.21 -0.69
C ASN A 107 16.72 18.89 0.67
N ARG A 108 15.65 19.67 0.84
CA ARG A 108 15.36 20.40 2.08
C ARG A 108 14.61 19.52 3.07
N LYS A 109 15.15 19.42 4.28
CA LYS A 109 14.52 18.68 5.38
C LYS A 109 13.33 19.47 5.96
N PRO A 110 12.34 18.78 6.55
CA PRO A 110 11.29 19.45 7.30
C PRO A 110 11.89 20.37 8.37
N ASN A 111 11.42 21.61 8.44
CA ASN A 111 11.85 22.67 9.39
C ASN A 111 13.15 23.42 9.05
N GLU A 112 13.77 23.19 7.88
CA GLU A 112 14.81 24.09 7.37
C GLU A 112 14.19 25.45 6.98
N PRO A 113 14.82 26.59 7.35
CA PRO A 113 14.33 27.90 6.98
C PRO A 113 14.37 28.10 5.46
N ASN A 114 13.37 28.82 4.95
CA ASN A 114 13.20 29.05 3.52
C ASN A 114 14.21 30.09 3.03
N ILE A 115 15.39 29.64 2.59
CA ILE A 115 16.38 30.54 1.99
C ILE A 115 15.92 30.85 0.55
N THR A 116 15.33 32.01 0.34
CA THR A 116 14.99 32.53 -0.99
C THR A 116 16.27 32.84 -1.77
N SER A 117 16.29 32.47 -3.04
CA SER A 117 17.38 32.69 -4.01
C SER A 117 17.71 34.17 -4.27
N SER A 118 17.00 35.12 -3.64
CA SER A 118 17.29 36.55 -3.69
C SER A 118 18.39 37.00 -2.71
N GLN A 119 19.14 36.09 -2.08
CA GLN A 119 20.28 36.42 -1.20
C GLN A 119 21.65 35.96 -1.74
N LEU A 120 21.73 35.47 -2.99
CA LEU A 120 22.99 35.10 -3.64
C LEU A 120 23.53 36.23 -4.54
N GLU A 121 23.63 37.45 -4.04
CA GLU A 121 24.56 38.43 -4.59
C GLU A 121 25.25 39.13 -3.42
N ASN A 122 26.42 38.61 -3.03
CA ASN A 122 27.64 39.40 -2.86
C ASN A 122 28.84 38.47 -2.60
N PRO A 123 29.97 38.63 -3.32
CA PRO A 123 31.11 37.73 -3.25
C PRO A 123 32.18 38.28 -2.30
N VAL A 124 32.63 37.50 -1.29
CA VAL A 124 34.00 37.66 -0.77
C VAL A 124 34.59 36.31 -0.38
N HIS A 125 35.62 35.99 -1.16
CA HIS A 125 36.64 34.98 -1.01
C HIS A 125 37.33 35.03 0.37
N SER A 126 37.58 33.88 1.01
CA SER A 126 38.94 33.40 1.33
C SER A 126 38.97 32.26 2.37
N THR A 127 39.37 31.08 1.89
CA THR A 127 40.25 30.09 2.54
C THR A 127 39.87 29.52 3.91
N LYS A 128 39.72 28.19 3.99
CA LYS A 128 40.84 27.24 4.17
C LYS A 128 40.34 25.80 4.07
N HIS A 129 41.01 25.03 3.23
CA HIS A 129 40.95 23.56 3.24
C HIS A 129 41.32 23.03 4.63
N LYS A 130 40.51 22.11 5.17
CA LYS A 130 41.00 21.04 6.04
C LYS A 130 40.49 19.71 5.51
N LYS A 131 41.43 18.95 4.93
CA LYS A 131 41.32 17.53 4.56
C LYS A 131 41.34 16.70 5.84
N GLN A 132 40.31 15.88 6.06
CA GLN A 132 40.33 14.70 6.95
C GLN A 132 39.43 13.65 6.28
N GLU A 133 39.98 12.83 5.40
CA GLU A 133 40.54 11.48 5.67
C GLU A 133 39.45 10.45 5.97
N ILE A 134 39.24 9.60 4.97
CA ILE A 134 38.32 8.47 4.92
C ILE A 134 38.81 7.43 5.94
N LYS A 135 37.93 7.02 6.87
CA LYS A 135 38.13 5.78 7.63
C LYS A 135 36.98 4.83 7.34
N SER A 136 37.23 3.92 6.41
CA SER A 136 36.46 2.71 6.17
C SER A 136 36.58 1.79 7.37
N THR A 137 35.47 1.53 8.06
CA THR A 137 35.34 0.36 8.93
C THR A 137 33.98 -0.26 8.69
N SER A 138 34.03 -1.41 8.03
CA SER A 138 32.98 -2.42 7.89
C SER A 138 32.39 -2.80 9.24
N THR A 139 31.07 -2.73 9.39
CA THR A 139 30.35 -3.53 10.39
C THR A 139 29.16 -4.20 9.73
N GLU A 140 29.15 -5.51 9.88
CA GLU A 140 28.31 -6.48 9.19
C GLU A 140 26.84 -6.39 9.60
N SER A 141 25.98 -6.60 8.61
CA SER A 141 24.56 -6.89 8.78
C SER A 141 24.36 -8.23 9.50
N LYS A 142 23.78 -8.21 10.70
CA LYS A 142 23.27 -9.43 11.34
C LYS A 142 21.85 -9.70 10.83
N PHE A 143 21.78 -10.58 9.83
CA PHE A 143 20.58 -11.29 9.39
C PHE A 143 20.32 -12.43 10.39
N SER A 144 19.25 -12.35 11.18
CA SER A 144 18.88 -13.38 12.14
C SER A 144 17.86 -14.32 11.49
N THR A 145 18.34 -15.45 10.98
CA THR A 145 17.50 -16.62 10.70
C THR A 145 17.33 -17.42 11.98
N ASN A 146 16.11 -17.54 12.49
CA ASN A 146 15.78 -18.57 13.47
C ASN A 146 15.18 -19.79 12.78
N LYS A 147 15.53 -20.91 13.37
CA LYS A 147 15.73 -22.25 12.83
C LYS A 147 14.44 -23.06 12.96
N LEU A 148 14.23 -24.00 12.02
CA LEU A 148 13.29 -25.09 12.19
C LEU A 148 13.79 -25.99 13.33
N ASP A 149 12.94 -26.22 14.32
CA ASP A 149 13.04 -27.36 15.23
C ASP A 149 11.86 -28.30 14.94
N ASN A 150 12.18 -29.60 14.91
CA ASN A 150 11.33 -30.76 14.58
C ASN A 150 9.96 -30.79 15.27
#